data_AF-A0A954W6U1-F1
#
_entry.id   AF-A0A954W6U1-F1
#
_cell.length_a   1.000
_cell.length_b   1.000
_cell.length_c   1.000
_cell.angle_alpha   90.00
_cell.angle_beta   90.00
_cell.angle_gamma   90.00
#
_symmetry.space_group_name_H-M   'P 1'
#
loop_
_entity.id
_entity.type
_entity.pdbx_description
1 polymer ?
#
loop_
_entity_poly.entity_id
_entity_poly.type
_entity_poly.pdbx_seq_one_letter_code
_entity_poly.pdbx_strand_id
1 'polypeptide(L)'
;YQGHQGQLLAILAQCRVPVDYPMQVDGKHFTIADLVEYEKGNCQAKTELTFNLIGLSHYLDTDAIWQNSRGQHWNMERLIHEELSQPIVGAACGGTHRMMGFSYSLRKRTDAGKPVVGQWARAKEFVDDYHAYTLSLQNPDGSFSTEWFERRAAEPSIERRLQTTGHILEWMVFSSPKEELTSPRIVAAVEYLTNLMLENPRQKWEVGPRGHAIRALALYDERVFGGEYGEREKQLAERAAKLRLR
;
A
#
# COMPACT_ATOMS: atom_id res chain seq x y z
N TYR A 1 5.65 20.67 -1.73
CA TYR A 1 4.70 20.45 -0.63
C TYR A 1 4.17 19.03 -0.73
N GLN A 2 4.06 18.28 0.37
CA GLN A 2 3.41 16.96 0.37
C GLN A 2 1.90 17.12 0.48
N GLY A 3 1.11 16.30 -0.21
CA GLY A 3 -0.36 16.43 -0.18
C GLY A 3 -0.96 15.98 1.15
N HIS A 4 -0.26 15.12 1.88
CA HIS A 4 -0.67 14.56 3.16
C HIS A 4 0.52 14.48 4.11
N GLN A 5 0.28 14.63 5.42
CA GLN A 5 1.32 14.46 6.44
C GLN A 5 1.88 13.02 6.38
N GLY A 6 3.20 12.85 6.51
CA GLY A 6 3.85 11.54 6.47
C GLY A 6 3.96 10.89 5.09
N GLN A 7 3.48 11.53 4.02
CA GLN A 7 3.43 10.94 2.67
C GLN A 7 4.83 10.58 2.15
N LEU A 8 5.83 11.45 2.35
CA LEU A 8 7.20 11.16 1.94
C LEU A 8 7.76 9.93 2.66
N LEU A 9 7.58 9.85 3.98
CA LEU A 9 8.04 8.72 4.79
C LEU A 9 7.35 7.41 4.35
N ALA A 10 6.05 7.45 4.06
CA ALA A 10 5.30 6.30 3.57
C ALA A 10 5.81 5.80 2.20
N ILE A 11 6.21 6.69 1.30
CA ILE A 11 6.78 6.31 0.00
C ILE A 11 8.15 5.66 0.20
N LEU A 12 9.01 6.25 1.03
CA LEU A 12 10.34 5.71 1.33
C LEU A 12 10.26 4.32 1.99
N ALA A 13 9.32 4.13 2.93
CA ALA A 13 9.01 2.84 3.53
C ALA A 13 8.54 1.81 2.49
N GLN A 14 7.72 2.21 1.53
CA GLN A 14 7.25 1.35 0.45
C GLN A 14 8.34 0.98 -0.56
N CYS A 15 9.35 1.84 -0.69
CA CYS A 15 10.57 1.59 -1.46
C CYS A 15 11.68 0.89 -0.67
N ARG A 16 11.44 0.52 0.61
CA ARG A 16 12.42 -0.17 1.49
C ARG A 16 13.73 0.62 1.67
N VAL A 17 13.65 1.95 1.68
CA VAL A 17 14.84 2.80 1.88
C VAL A 17 15.36 2.63 3.32
N PRO A 18 16.66 2.33 3.51
CA PRO A 18 17.24 2.17 4.85
C PRO A 18 17.08 3.40 5.74
N VAL A 19 16.96 3.18 7.06
CA VAL A 19 16.72 4.26 8.03
C VAL A 19 17.89 5.25 8.14
N ASP A 20 19.11 4.80 7.82
CA ASP A 20 20.34 5.59 7.82
C ASP A 20 20.64 6.24 6.46
N TYR A 21 19.76 6.07 5.46
CA TYR A 21 19.99 6.61 4.13
C TYR A 21 20.03 8.16 4.17
N PRO A 22 21.05 8.80 3.56
CA PRO A 22 21.25 10.24 3.66
C PRO A 22 20.21 11.04 2.86
N MET A 23 19.84 12.20 3.41
CA MET A 23 18.96 13.19 2.81
C MET A 23 19.64 14.56 2.84
N GLN A 24 19.37 15.40 1.83
CA GLN A 24 19.83 16.79 1.81
C GLN A 24 18.63 17.71 1.63
N VAL A 25 18.49 18.69 2.53
CA VAL A 25 17.42 19.71 2.48
C VAL A 25 18.07 21.08 2.71
N ASP A 26 17.94 21.97 1.73
CA ASP A 26 18.50 23.33 1.78
C ASP A 26 19.99 23.36 2.19
N GLY A 27 20.79 22.43 1.64
CA GLY A 27 22.22 22.31 1.92
C GLY A 27 22.57 21.66 3.27
N LYS A 28 21.59 21.35 4.11
CA LYS A 28 21.78 20.62 5.38
C LYS A 28 21.66 19.11 5.16
N HIS A 29 22.44 18.35 5.92
CA HIS A 29 22.45 16.89 5.89
C HIS A 29 21.50 16.33 6.95
N PHE A 30 20.71 15.36 6.55
CA PHE A 30 19.76 14.60 7.36
C PHE A 30 19.83 13.12 6.94
N THR A 31 19.01 12.29 7.59
CA THR A 31 18.79 10.88 7.30
C THR A 31 17.30 10.56 7.30
N ILE A 32 16.91 9.36 6.88
CA ILE A 32 15.53 8.91 7.08
C ILE A 32 15.17 8.84 8.57
N ALA A 33 16.12 8.55 9.45
CA ALA A 33 15.91 8.57 10.91
C ALA A 33 15.44 9.95 11.39
N ASP A 34 16.02 11.04 10.86
CA ASP A 34 15.57 12.41 11.17
C ASP A 34 14.13 12.66 10.69
N LEU A 35 13.76 12.11 9.53
CA LEU A 35 12.38 12.18 9.04
C LEU A 35 11.43 11.36 9.92
N VAL A 36 11.86 10.20 10.43
CA VAL A 36 11.07 9.40 11.39
C VAL A 36 10.81 10.20 12.67
N GLU A 37 11.83 10.85 13.23
CA GLU A 37 11.66 11.70 14.42
C GLU A 37 10.75 12.91 14.15
N TYR A 38 10.87 13.53 12.97
CA TYR A 38 9.97 14.59 12.54
C TYR A 38 8.51 14.10 12.46
N GLU A 39 8.26 12.94 11.86
CA GLU A 39 6.90 12.41 11.72
C GLU A 39 6.31 11.91 13.06
N LYS A 40 7.14 11.36 13.96
CA LYS A 40 6.75 11.07 15.36
C LYS A 40 6.29 12.35 16.06
N GLY A 41 7.03 13.44 15.89
CA GLY A 41 6.74 14.75 16.45
C GLY A 41 5.43 15.37 15.95
N ASN A 42 5.00 15.02 14.74
CA ASN A 42 3.81 15.57 14.08
C ASN A 42 2.55 14.71 14.20
N CYS A 43 2.62 13.55 14.87
CA CYS A 43 1.43 12.74 15.13
C CYS A 43 0.38 13.54 15.92
N GLN A 44 -0.83 13.66 15.39
CA GLN A 44 -1.92 14.42 15.98
C GLN A 44 -3.21 13.59 16.00
N ALA A 45 -3.95 13.66 17.12
CA ALA A 45 -5.24 12.99 17.23
C ALA A 45 -6.27 13.62 16.28
N LYS A 46 -7.23 12.82 15.81
CA LYS A 46 -8.32 13.27 14.91
C LYS A 46 -7.84 13.89 13.58
N THR A 47 -6.63 13.58 13.14
CA THR A 47 -6.16 13.90 11.78
C THR A 47 -6.03 12.62 10.97
N GLU A 48 -5.81 12.75 9.66
CA GLU A 48 -5.39 11.61 8.86
C GLU A 48 -4.00 11.17 9.31
N LEU A 49 -3.86 9.91 9.74
CA LEU A 49 -2.60 9.31 10.17
C LEU A 49 -2.18 8.17 9.25
N THR A 50 -2.91 7.94 8.15
CA THR A 50 -2.68 6.90 7.13
C THR A 50 -1.19 6.73 6.80
N PHE A 51 -0.53 7.81 6.37
CA PHE A 51 0.83 7.75 5.88
C PHE A 51 1.86 7.69 7.02
N ASN A 52 1.57 8.33 8.16
CA ASN A 52 2.34 8.13 9.38
C ASN A 52 2.30 6.66 9.81
N LEU A 53 1.14 5.99 9.75
CA LEU A 53 1.01 4.57 10.08
C LEU A 53 1.83 3.69 9.13
N ILE A 54 1.81 3.94 7.81
CA ILE A 54 2.65 3.21 6.84
C ILE A 54 4.15 3.40 7.17
N GLY A 55 4.59 4.66 7.27
CA GLY A 55 5.99 5.01 7.47
C GLY A 55 6.52 4.51 8.82
N LEU A 56 5.85 4.84 9.91
CA LEU A 56 6.28 4.48 11.26
C LEU A 56 6.21 2.97 11.50
N SER A 57 5.23 2.25 10.93
CA SER A 57 5.21 0.77 11.01
C SER A 57 6.41 0.11 10.35
N HIS A 58 6.97 0.73 9.31
CA HIS A 58 8.16 0.19 8.66
C HIS A 58 9.41 0.37 9.52
N TYR A 59 9.61 1.60 10.03
CA TYR A 59 10.86 2.02 10.68
C TYR A 59 10.91 1.76 12.19
N LEU A 60 9.78 1.68 12.88
CA LEU A 60 9.76 1.48 14.33
C LEU A 60 9.50 0.02 14.72
N ASP A 61 9.89 -0.32 15.95
CA ASP A 61 9.39 -1.51 16.62
C ASP A 61 7.88 -1.36 16.90
N THR A 62 7.13 -2.45 16.84
CA THR A 62 5.67 -2.44 16.99
C THR A 62 5.18 -2.13 18.41
N ASP A 63 6.06 -2.18 19.41
CA ASP A 63 5.80 -1.75 20.78
C ASP A 63 6.49 -0.41 21.11
N ALA A 64 6.98 0.32 20.09
CA ALA A 64 7.59 1.62 20.29
C ALA A 64 6.61 2.62 20.92
N ILE A 65 7.14 3.40 21.86
CA ILE A 65 6.44 4.49 22.54
C ILE A 65 7.24 5.77 22.31
N TRP A 66 6.55 6.88 22.05
CA TRP A 66 7.17 8.19 21.91
C TRP A 66 6.28 9.31 22.43
N GLN A 67 6.83 10.52 22.50
CA GLN A 67 6.07 11.74 22.71
C GLN A 67 6.08 12.56 21.42
N ASN A 68 4.94 13.15 21.06
CA ASN A 68 4.90 14.11 19.95
C ASN A 68 5.39 15.50 20.41
N SER A 69 5.45 16.45 19.49
CA SER A 69 5.85 17.85 19.75
C SER A 69 4.96 18.59 20.76
N ARG A 70 3.79 18.04 21.10
CA ARG A 70 2.84 18.57 22.09
C ARG A 70 2.90 17.84 23.44
N GLY A 71 3.89 16.97 23.63
CA GLY A 71 4.06 16.18 24.86
C GLY A 71 3.04 15.06 25.05
N GLN A 72 2.26 14.71 24.02
CA GLN A 72 1.29 13.62 24.09
C GLN A 72 2.02 12.29 23.89
N HIS A 73 1.67 11.27 24.70
CA HIS A 73 2.20 9.92 24.54
C HIS A 73 1.55 9.20 23.35
N TRP A 74 2.37 8.59 22.50
CA TRP A 74 1.96 7.83 21.33
C TRP A 74 2.60 6.46 21.32
N ASN A 75 1.90 5.51 20.72
CA ASN A 75 2.38 4.19 20.36
C ASN A 75 1.62 3.72 19.09
N MET A 76 2.00 2.57 18.56
CA MET A 76 1.37 2.02 17.35
C MET A 76 -0.12 1.69 17.55
N GLU A 77 -0.53 1.17 18.72
CA GLU A 77 -1.94 0.92 19.00
C GLU A 77 -2.79 2.18 18.99
N ARG A 78 -2.26 3.30 19.49
CA ARG A 78 -2.95 4.59 19.42
C ARG A 78 -3.07 5.07 17.98
N LEU A 79 -2.03 4.97 17.16
CA LEU A 79 -2.12 5.31 15.73
C LEU A 79 -3.24 4.50 15.07
N ILE A 80 -3.27 3.18 15.30
CA ILE A 80 -4.31 2.29 14.78
C ILE A 80 -5.70 2.70 15.29
N HIS A 81 -5.82 2.99 16.57
CA HIS A 81 -7.08 3.41 17.18
C HIS A 81 -7.64 4.70 16.54
N GLU A 82 -6.80 5.73 16.43
CA GLU A 82 -7.16 7.01 15.83
C GLU A 82 -7.55 6.82 14.35
N GLU A 83 -6.82 5.97 13.63
CA GLU A 83 -7.05 5.69 12.22
C GLU A 83 -8.32 4.84 12.00
N LEU A 84 -8.64 3.89 12.88
CA LEU A 84 -9.90 3.13 12.86
C LEU A 84 -11.13 3.98 13.18
N SER A 85 -10.95 5.13 13.82
CA SER A 85 -12.06 6.03 14.18
C SER A 85 -12.57 6.89 13.01
N GLN A 86 -11.89 6.85 11.86
CA GLN A 86 -12.21 7.67 10.70
C GLN A 86 -12.99 6.85 9.65
N PRO A 87 -13.82 7.51 8.82
CA PRO A 87 -14.53 6.84 7.75
C PRO A 87 -13.60 6.39 6.61
N ILE A 88 -13.98 5.28 5.97
CA ILE A 88 -13.35 4.79 4.74
C ILE A 88 -14.00 5.40 3.50
N VAL A 89 -15.33 5.35 3.43
CA VAL A 89 -16.08 5.92 2.30
C VAL A 89 -15.98 7.45 2.37
N GLY A 90 -15.68 8.06 1.22
CA GLY A 90 -15.40 9.49 1.10
C GLY A 90 -13.95 9.89 1.38
N ALA A 91 -13.08 8.96 1.80
CA ALA A 91 -11.65 9.23 1.93
C ALA A 91 -10.95 9.33 0.56
N ALA A 92 -9.80 10.01 0.53
CA ALA A 92 -8.95 10.10 -0.66
C ALA A 92 -8.58 8.69 -1.17
N CYS A 93 -8.55 8.52 -2.49
CA CYS A 93 -8.27 7.23 -3.16
C CYS A 93 -9.13 6.06 -2.61
N GLY A 94 -10.37 6.36 -2.23
CA GLY A 94 -11.33 5.39 -1.73
C GLY A 94 -10.97 4.73 -0.41
N GLY A 95 -10.03 5.29 0.36
CA GLY A 95 -9.57 4.71 1.63
C GLY A 95 -8.63 3.51 1.49
N THR A 96 -8.17 3.18 0.28
CA THR A 96 -7.20 2.11 0.04
C THR A 96 -5.86 2.35 0.74
N HIS A 97 -5.42 3.60 0.86
CA HIS A 97 -4.20 3.93 1.61
C HIS A 97 -4.35 3.66 3.11
N ARG A 98 -5.55 3.87 3.69
CA ARG A 98 -5.84 3.52 5.09
C ARG A 98 -5.72 2.01 5.29
N MET A 99 -6.27 1.23 4.36
CA MET A 99 -6.15 -0.23 4.38
C MET A 99 -4.68 -0.67 4.24
N MET A 100 -3.91 0.01 3.40
CA MET A 100 -2.47 -0.21 3.29
C MET A 100 -1.75 0.08 4.61
N GLY A 101 -2.10 1.15 5.33
CA GLY A 101 -1.56 1.49 6.65
C GLY A 101 -1.78 0.38 7.67
N PHE A 102 -3.01 -0.10 7.83
CA PHE A 102 -3.30 -1.24 8.72
C PHE A 102 -2.52 -2.48 8.30
N SER A 103 -2.52 -2.81 7.01
CA SER A 103 -1.83 -3.99 6.48
C SER A 103 -0.32 -3.95 6.73
N TYR A 104 0.32 -2.78 6.58
CA TYR A 104 1.74 -2.59 6.89
C TYR A 104 2.02 -2.86 8.37
N SER A 105 1.21 -2.28 9.24
CA SER A 105 1.34 -2.42 10.69
C SER A 105 1.17 -3.88 11.14
N LEU A 106 0.16 -4.57 10.60
CA LEU A 106 -0.15 -5.97 10.91
C LEU A 106 0.94 -6.91 10.42
N ARG A 107 1.44 -6.70 9.20
CA ARG A 107 2.54 -7.51 8.67
C ARG A 107 3.78 -7.37 9.54
N LYS A 108 4.20 -6.13 9.87
CA LYS A 108 5.35 -5.90 10.75
C LYS A 108 5.19 -6.62 12.09
N ARG A 109 4.00 -6.57 12.70
CA ARG A 109 3.75 -7.21 13.99
C ARG A 109 3.77 -8.73 13.91
N THR A 110 3.21 -9.29 12.84
CA THR A 110 3.19 -10.73 12.58
C THR A 110 4.60 -11.25 12.29
N ASP A 111 5.38 -10.55 11.46
CA ASP A 111 6.77 -10.88 11.15
C ASP A 111 7.66 -10.83 12.40
N ALA A 112 7.35 -9.96 13.35
CA ALA A 112 8.02 -9.89 14.65
C ALA A 112 7.58 -10.98 15.65
N GLY A 113 6.65 -11.87 15.26
CA GLY A 113 6.13 -12.93 16.13
C GLY A 113 5.33 -12.42 17.33
N LYS A 114 4.84 -11.17 17.29
CA LYS A 114 4.15 -10.55 18.45
C LYS A 114 2.64 -10.80 18.41
N PRO A 115 1.96 -10.85 19.58
CA PRO A 115 0.53 -11.13 19.65
C PRO A 115 -0.32 -10.06 18.94
N VAL A 116 -1.26 -10.50 18.09
CA VAL A 116 -2.27 -9.65 17.44
C VAL A 116 -3.50 -9.59 18.34
N VAL A 117 -3.48 -8.66 19.31
CA VAL A 117 -4.54 -8.45 20.32
C VAL A 117 -4.89 -6.95 20.39
N GLY A 118 -5.98 -6.59 21.07
CA GLY A 118 -6.34 -5.19 21.28
C GLY A 118 -6.60 -4.46 19.96
N GLN A 119 -5.95 -3.31 19.74
CA GLN A 119 -6.15 -2.53 18.51
C GLN A 119 -5.63 -3.27 17.27
N TRP A 120 -4.63 -4.13 17.42
CA TRP A 120 -4.12 -4.97 16.33
C TRP A 120 -5.15 -5.99 15.85
N ALA A 121 -5.85 -6.66 16.78
CA ALA A 121 -6.92 -7.59 16.42
C ALA A 121 -8.06 -6.88 15.69
N ARG A 122 -8.46 -5.70 16.16
CA ARG A 122 -9.49 -4.87 15.50
C ARG A 122 -9.07 -4.45 14.10
N ALA A 123 -7.82 -4.04 13.90
CA ALA A 123 -7.30 -3.71 12.58
C ALA A 123 -7.25 -4.93 11.65
N LYS A 124 -6.92 -6.11 12.18
CA LYS A 124 -6.93 -7.36 11.41
C LYS A 124 -8.33 -7.71 10.93
N GLU A 125 -9.31 -7.74 11.84
CA GLU A 125 -10.72 -7.98 11.51
C GLU A 125 -11.20 -6.99 10.45
N PHE A 126 -10.88 -5.70 10.62
CA PHE A 126 -11.23 -4.66 9.66
C PHE A 126 -10.64 -4.90 8.26
N VAL A 127 -9.36 -5.28 8.16
CA VAL A 127 -8.71 -5.58 6.87
C VAL A 127 -9.32 -6.82 6.22
N ASP A 128 -9.56 -7.88 7.00
CA ASP A 128 -10.13 -9.14 6.52
C ASP A 128 -11.57 -8.93 5.99
N ASP A 129 -12.40 -8.16 6.72
CA ASP A 129 -13.75 -7.81 6.30
C ASP A 129 -13.75 -7.02 4.99
N TYR A 130 -12.82 -6.06 4.86
CA TYR A 130 -12.68 -5.29 3.63
C TYR A 130 -12.15 -6.13 2.47
N HIS A 131 -11.32 -7.16 2.69
CA HIS A 131 -10.95 -8.11 1.62
C HIS A 131 -12.19 -8.80 1.06
N ALA A 132 -12.99 -9.39 1.95
CA ALA A 132 -14.22 -10.09 1.56
C ALA A 132 -15.19 -9.15 0.85
N TYR A 133 -15.40 -7.96 1.41
CA TYR A 133 -16.27 -6.95 0.83
C TYR A 133 -15.78 -6.47 -0.55
N THR A 134 -14.49 -6.22 -0.71
CA THR A 134 -13.89 -5.82 -1.99
C THR A 134 -14.13 -6.87 -3.08
N LEU A 135 -13.93 -8.15 -2.76
CA LEU A 135 -14.21 -9.23 -3.69
C LEU A 135 -15.71 -9.34 -4.00
N SER A 136 -16.60 -9.00 -3.05
CA SER A 136 -18.04 -8.93 -3.28
C SER A 136 -18.47 -7.81 -4.24
N LEU A 137 -17.61 -6.80 -4.47
CA LEU A 137 -17.84 -5.69 -5.39
C LEU A 137 -17.15 -5.87 -6.76
N GLN A 138 -16.26 -6.85 -6.90
CA GLN A 138 -15.45 -7.07 -8.11
C GLN A 138 -16.33 -7.37 -9.34
N ASN A 139 -16.07 -6.67 -10.44
CA ASN A 139 -16.83 -6.78 -11.69
C ASN A 139 -16.56 -8.10 -12.43
N PRO A 140 -17.47 -8.56 -13.31
CA PRO A 140 -17.32 -9.82 -14.04
C PRO A 140 -16.06 -9.92 -14.90
N ASP A 141 -15.50 -8.79 -15.34
CA ASP A 141 -14.28 -8.75 -16.15
C ASP A 141 -12.98 -8.65 -15.32
N GLY A 142 -13.08 -8.85 -14.01
CA GLY A 142 -11.94 -8.84 -13.09
C GLY A 142 -11.60 -7.48 -12.51
N SER A 143 -12.06 -6.37 -13.10
CA SER A 143 -11.82 -5.03 -12.55
C SER A 143 -12.48 -4.84 -11.18
N PHE A 144 -11.89 -3.96 -10.36
CA PHE A 144 -12.53 -3.53 -9.13
C PHE A 144 -13.50 -2.36 -9.37
N SER A 145 -14.35 -2.11 -8.37
CA SER A 145 -15.40 -1.12 -8.50
C SER A 145 -14.86 0.27 -8.80
N THR A 146 -15.46 0.94 -9.79
CA THR A 146 -15.16 2.35 -10.09
C THR A 146 -15.71 3.32 -9.03
N GLU A 147 -16.43 2.82 -8.02
CA GLU A 147 -16.90 3.57 -6.85
C GLU A 147 -16.24 3.08 -5.56
N TRP A 148 -15.01 2.55 -5.68
CA TRP A 148 -14.21 2.10 -4.55
C TRP A 148 -14.96 1.08 -3.67
N PHE A 149 -15.13 1.39 -2.39
CA PHE A 149 -15.85 0.59 -1.40
C PHE A 149 -17.30 1.09 -1.19
N GLU A 150 -17.76 2.13 -1.88
CA GLU A 150 -19.11 2.66 -1.67
C GLU A 150 -20.18 1.69 -2.18
N ARG A 151 -19.98 1.18 -3.40
CA ARG A 151 -20.87 0.23 -4.06
C ARG A 151 -20.16 -0.42 -5.22
N ARG A 152 -20.80 -1.42 -5.84
CA ARG A 152 -20.37 -2.00 -7.12
C ARG A 152 -20.63 -1.01 -8.25
N ALA A 153 -19.64 -0.78 -9.10
CA ALA A 153 -19.75 0.04 -10.30
C ALA A 153 -18.68 -0.33 -11.34
N ALA A 154 -19.01 -0.13 -12.62
CA ALA A 154 -18.14 -0.42 -13.75
C ALA A 154 -18.25 0.69 -14.80
N GLU A 155 -17.89 1.91 -14.41
CA GLU A 155 -17.88 3.05 -15.35
C GLU A 155 -16.92 2.78 -16.53
N PRO A 156 -17.28 3.17 -17.78
CA PRO A 156 -16.47 2.90 -18.96
C PRO A 156 -15.08 3.57 -19.02
N SER A 157 -14.83 4.64 -18.25
CA SER A 157 -13.55 5.39 -18.33
C SER A 157 -12.35 4.51 -17.99
N ILE A 158 -11.45 4.33 -18.95
CA ILE A 158 -10.22 3.54 -18.76
C ILE A 158 -9.30 4.14 -17.69
N GLU A 159 -9.28 5.46 -17.55
CA GLU A 159 -8.53 6.17 -16.50
C GLU A 159 -9.09 5.84 -15.13
N ARG A 160 -10.43 5.91 -14.97
CA ARG A 160 -11.09 5.59 -13.71
C ARG A 160 -10.91 4.13 -13.32
N ARG A 161 -10.97 3.22 -14.30
CA ARG A 161 -10.78 1.78 -14.09
C ARG A 161 -9.33 1.43 -13.74
N LEU A 162 -8.35 2.05 -14.40
CA LEU A 162 -6.93 1.94 -14.04
C LEU A 162 -6.70 2.47 -12.62
N GLN A 163 -7.25 3.65 -12.29
CA GLN A 163 -7.12 4.24 -10.97
C GLN A 163 -7.66 3.32 -9.89
N THR A 164 -8.93 2.94 -9.96
CA THR A 164 -9.58 2.14 -8.90
C THR A 164 -9.03 0.73 -8.83
N THR A 165 -8.87 0.05 -9.96
CA THR A 165 -8.32 -1.32 -9.99
C THR A 165 -6.87 -1.34 -9.54
N GLY A 166 -6.03 -0.40 -9.98
CA GLY A 166 -4.63 -0.33 -9.57
C GLY A 166 -4.46 -0.14 -8.05
N HIS A 167 -5.19 0.80 -7.45
CA HIS A 167 -5.12 1.03 -6.00
C HIS A 167 -5.66 -0.14 -5.18
N ILE A 168 -6.82 -0.68 -5.55
CA ILE A 168 -7.44 -1.78 -4.81
C ILE A 168 -6.60 -3.05 -4.96
N LEU A 169 -6.15 -3.38 -6.18
CA LEU A 169 -5.31 -4.54 -6.42
C LEU A 169 -3.98 -4.44 -5.69
N GLU A 170 -3.35 -3.27 -5.67
CA GLU A 170 -2.11 -3.07 -4.91
C GLU A 170 -2.28 -3.45 -3.44
N TRP A 171 -3.35 -2.96 -2.80
CA TRP A 171 -3.64 -3.30 -1.41
C TRP A 171 -3.97 -4.78 -1.24
N MET A 172 -4.86 -5.34 -2.08
CA MET A 172 -5.23 -6.77 -2.02
C MET A 172 -3.98 -7.66 -2.16
N VAL A 173 -3.13 -7.38 -3.14
CA VAL A 173 -1.88 -8.12 -3.38
C VAL A 173 -0.88 -7.91 -2.26
N PHE A 174 -0.84 -6.76 -1.61
CA PHE A 174 0.07 -6.54 -0.48
C PHE A 174 -0.34 -7.32 0.77
N SER A 175 -1.65 -7.40 1.04
CA SER A 175 -2.20 -7.76 2.34
C SER A 175 -2.83 -9.16 2.41
N SER A 176 -3.22 -9.74 1.27
CA SER A 176 -3.80 -11.09 1.24
C SER A 176 -2.76 -12.17 1.58
N PRO A 177 -3.17 -13.31 2.15
CA PRO A 177 -2.32 -14.51 2.25
C PRO A 177 -1.76 -14.92 0.88
N LYS A 178 -0.60 -15.57 0.86
CA LYS A 178 0.08 -15.91 -0.41
C LYS A 178 -0.77 -16.87 -1.27
N GLU A 179 -1.49 -17.77 -0.61
CA GLU A 179 -2.33 -18.80 -1.22
C GLU A 179 -3.50 -18.17 -2.00
N GLU A 180 -4.07 -17.08 -1.48
CA GLU A 180 -5.19 -16.36 -2.08
C GLU A 180 -4.79 -15.55 -3.33
N LEU A 181 -3.49 -15.24 -3.50
CA LEU A 181 -3.02 -14.49 -4.66
C LEU A 181 -3.24 -15.24 -5.97
N THR A 182 -3.31 -16.57 -5.93
CA THR A 182 -3.58 -17.40 -7.10
C THR A 182 -5.06 -17.73 -7.29
N SER A 183 -5.95 -17.15 -6.47
CA SER A 183 -7.39 -17.32 -6.63
C SER A 183 -7.88 -16.75 -7.98
N PRO A 184 -8.92 -17.33 -8.59
CA PRO A 184 -9.44 -16.84 -9.88
C PRO A 184 -9.80 -15.35 -9.87
N ARG A 185 -10.26 -14.84 -8.72
CA ARG A 185 -10.63 -13.42 -8.56
C ARG A 185 -9.42 -12.50 -8.59
N ILE A 186 -8.34 -12.82 -7.88
CA ILE A 186 -7.13 -12.00 -7.89
C ILE A 186 -6.45 -12.08 -9.27
N VAL A 187 -6.36 -13.28 -9.85
CA VAL A 187 -5.79 -13.48 -11.19
C VAL A 187 -6.56 -12.65 -12.23
N ALA A 188 -7.90 -12.66 -12.21
CA ALA A 188 -8.70 -11.86 -13.13
C ALA A 188 -8.43 -10.35 -13.00
N ALA A 189 -8.21 -9.83 -11.79
CA ALA A 189 -7.85 -8.42 -11.59
C ALA A 189 -6.45 -8.09 -12.12
N VAL A 190 -5.48 -8.99 -11.95
CA VAL A 190 -4.12 -8.86 -12.50
C VAL A 190 -4.15 -8.88 -14.02
N GLU A 191 -4.89 -9.82 -14.62
CA GLU A 191 -5.07 -9.93 -16.06
C GLU A 191 -5.75 -8.68 -16.62
N TYR A 192 -6.84 -8.23 -15.99
CA TYR A 192 -7.54 -7.01 -16.36
C TYR A 192 -6.59 -5.81 -16.40
N LEU A 193 -5.83 -5.57 -15.32
CA LEU A 193 -4.94 -4.42 -15.22
C LEU A 193 -3.77 -4.51 -16.22
N THR A 194 -3.24 -5.72 -16.42
CA THR A 194 -2.17 -5.99 -17.39
C THR A 194 -2.64 -5.69 -18.82
N ASN A 195 -3.80 -6.23 -19.22
CA ASN A 195 -4.37 -6.03 -20.55
C ASN A 195 -4.71 -4.55 -20.79
N LEU A 196 -5.33 -3.88 -19.80
CA LEU A 196 -5.65 -2.46 -19.89
C LEU A 196 -4.41 -1.62 -20.22
N MET A 197 -3.27 -1.91 -19.58
CA MET A 197 -2.01 -1.20 -19.82
C MET A 197 -1.36 -1.57 -21.16
N LEU A 198 -1.40 -2.86 -21.54
CA LEU A 198 -0.81 -3.35 -22.79
C LEU A 198 -1.57 -2.87 -24.04
N GLU A 199 -2.88 -2.77 -23.96
CA GLU A 199 -3.74 -2.28 -25.05
C GLU A 199 -3.63 -0.77 -25.24
N ASN A 200 -3.16 -0.04 -24.22
CA ASN A 200 -3.09 1.43 -24.21
C ASN A 200 -1.64 1.95 -23.97
N PRO A 201 -0.63 1.51 -24.75
CA PRO A 201 0.77 1.78 -24.46
C PRO A 201 1.17 3.26 -24.65
N ARG A 202 0.37 4.02 -25.41
CA ARG A 202 0.59 5.45 -25.68
C ARG A 202 -0.25 6.37 -24.79
N GLN A 203 -1.12 5.81 -23.95
CA GLN A 203 -1.99 6.61 -23.10
C GLN A 203 -1.16 7.34 -22.03
N LYS A 204 -1.44 8.64 -21.88
CA LYS A 204 -0.80 9.46 -20.84
C LYS A 204 -1.60 9.35 -19.55
N TRP A 205 -1.22 8.38 -18.74
CA TRP A 205 -1.80 8.19 -17.41
C TRP A 205 -1.32 9.25 -16.42
N GLU A 206 -2.18 9.62 -15.48
CA GLU A 206 -1.77 10.34 -14.28
C GLU A 206 -0.70 9.54 -13.50
N VAL A 207 0.27 10.25 -12.93
CA VAL A 207 1.44 9.63 -12.27
C VAL A 207 1.01 8.74 -11.10
N GLY A 208 0.06 9.18 -10.27
CA GLY A 208 -0.44 8.41 -9.11
C GLY A 208 -1.10 7.09 -9.52
N PRO A 209 -2.21 7.12 -10.26
CA PRO A 209 -2.88 5.91 -10.77
C PRO A 209 -1.94 4.93 -11.49
N ARG A 210 -1.04 5.44 -12.35
CA ARG A 210 -0.05 4.61 -13.03
C ARG A 210 0.93 3.96 -12.06
N GLY A 211 1.40 4.73 -11.07
CA GLY A 211 2.29 4.22 -10.02
C GLY A 211 1.66 3.06 -9.25
N HIS A 212 0.42 3.22 -8.80
CA HIS A 212 -0.32 2.17 -8.10
C HIS A 212 -0.54 0.93 -8.99
N ALA A 213 -0.90 1.11 -10.26
CA ALA A 213 -1.08 0.01 -11.18
C ALA A 213 0.21 -0.81 -11.38
N ILE A 214 1.34 -0.13 -11.66
CA ILE A 214 2.64 -0.80 -11.85
C ILE A 214 3.09 -1.47 -10.56
N ARG A 215 2.91 -0.81 -9.41
CA ARG A 215 3.31 -1.37 -8.12
C ARG A 215 2.47 -2.59 -7.74
N ALA A 216 1.18 -2.61 -8.05
CA ALA A 216 0.34 -3.81 -7.87
C ALA A 216 0.89 -5.00 -8.65
N LEU A 217 1.21 -4.81 -9.94
CA LEU A 217 1.76 -5.86 -10.79
C LEU A 217 3.17 -6.30 -10.35
N ALA A 218 4.02 -5.37 -9.93
CA ALA A 218 5.36 -5.68 -9.41
C ALA A 218 5.29 -6.46 -8.09
N LEU A 219 4.42 -6.06 -7.17
CA LEU A 219 4.20 -6.80 -5.91
C LEU A 219 3.63 -8.20 -6.17
N TYR A 220 2.73 -8.34 -7.15
CA TYR A 220 2.18 -9.64 -7.51
C TYR A 220 3.27 -10.56 -8.05
N ASP A 221 4.12 -10.04 -8.94
CA ASP A 221 5.24 -10.78 -9.50
C ASP A 221 6.26 -11.18 -8.43
N GLU A 222 6.60 -10.29 -7.49
CA GLU A 222 7.44 -10.62 -6.33
C GLU A 222 6.82 -11.75 -5.51
N ARG A 223 5.56 -11.59 -5.09
CA ARG A 223 4.93 -12.51 -4.14
C ARG A 223 4.58 -13.88 -4.72
N VAL A 224 4.20 -13.92 -6.00
CA VAL A 224 3.72 -15.15 -6.66
C VAL A 224 4.82 -15.83 -7.46
N PHE A 225 5.64 -15.06 -8.19
CA PHE A 225 6.65 -15.62 -9.10
C PHE A 225 8.09 -15.48 -8.58
N GLY A 226 8.30 -14.81 -7.45
CA GLY A 226 9.63 -14.58 -6.89
C GLY A 226 10.43 -13.52 -7.66
N GLY A 227 9.75 -12.58 -8.32
CA GLY A 227 10.39 -11.42 -8.95
C GLY A 227 11.18 -10.60 -7.93
N GLU A 228 12.31 -10.02 -8.36
CA GLU A 228 13.15 -9.18 -7.50
C GLU A 228 13.07 -7.73 -7.98
N TYR A 229 12.92 -6.80 -7.02
CA TYR A 229 12.87 -5.38 -7.32
C TYR A 229 14.16 -4.92 -8.02
N GLY A 230 14.01 -4.20 -9.12
CA GLY A 230 15.16 -3.69 -9.91
C GLY A 230 15.79 -4.71 -10.87
N GLU A 231 15.53 -6.01 -10.70
CA GLU A 231 16.18 -7.07 -11.50
C GLU A 231 15.32 -7.53 -12.69
N ARG A 232 14.12 -6.96 -12.89
CA ARG A 232 13.16 -7.49 -13.88
C ARG A 232 13.68 -7.47 -15.31
N GLU A 233 14.44 -6.45 -15.71
CA GLU A 233 15.05 -6.37 -17.04
C GLU A 233 15.97 -7.57 -17.28
N LYS A 234 16.84 -7.86 -16.31
CA LYS A 234 17.75 -9.00 -16.34
C LYS A 234 16.99 -10.32 -16.39
N GLN A 235 15.97 -10.50 -15.54
CA GLN A 235 15.15 -11.71 -15.51
C GLN A 235 14.43 -11.98 -16.85
N LEU A 236 13.91 -10.92 -17.50
CA LEU A 236 13.27 -11.04 -18.81
C LEU A 236 14.27 -11.39 -19.92
N ALA A 237 15.46 -10.78 -19.90
CA ALA A 237 16.53 -11.09 -20.84
C ALA A 237 16.97 -12.57 -20.73
N GLU A 238 17.15 -13.08 -19.51
CA GLU A 238 17.48 -14.48 -19.27
C GLU A 238 16.38 -15.44 -19.75
N ARG A 239 15.11 -15.10 -19.53
CA ARG A 239 13.98 -15.91 -19.98
C ARG A 239 13.86 -15.94 -21.51
N ALA A 240 14.06 -14.80 -22.17
CA ALA A 240 14.08 -14.72 -23.64
C ALA A 240 15.24 -15.54 -24.24
N ALA A 241 16.42 -15.52 -23.61
CA ALA A 241 17.56 -16.34 -24.02
C ALA A 241 17.25 -17.84 -23.88
N LYS A 242 16.63 -18.26 -22.77
CA LYS A 242 16.22 -19.67 -22.56
C LYS A 242 15.17 -20.15 -23.56
N LEU A 243 14.26 -19.28 -23.98
CA LEU A 243 13.24 -19.58 -25.00
C LEU A 243 13.81 -19.70 -26.42
N ARG A 244 14.91 -18.99 -26.73
CA ARG A 244 15.62 -19.09 -28.02
C ARG A 244 16.49 -20.35 -28.15
N LEU A 245 16.79 -21.01 -27.03
CA LEU A 245 17.58 -22.25 -26.96
C LEU A 245 16.71 -23.52 -26.96
N ARG A 246 15.37 -23.36 -27.02
CA ARG A 246 14.39 -24.44 -27.19
C ARG A 246 13.78 -24.35 -28.57
#